data_AF-A0AAU4YY74-F1
#
_entry.id   AF-A0AAU4YY74-F1
#
_cell.length_a   1.000
_cell.length_b   1.000
_cell.length_c   1.000
_cell.angle_alpha   90.00
_cell.angle_beta   90.00
_cell.angle_gamma   90.00
#
_symmetry.space_group_name_H-M   'P 1'
#
loop_
_entity.id
_entity.type
_entity.pdbx_description
1 polymer ?
#
loop_
_entity_poly.entity_id
_entity_poly.type
_entity_poly.pdbx_seq_one_letter_code
_entity_poly.pdbx_strand_id
1 'polypeptide(L)'
;MRIRTTTVPIVAILAVTVVGCSSDKGSESKADTIKSTVAQASSAVDDSGAAKNAGIPPEPTGAERDAVLAAIHDVNGNLTHDEEKAINAARNQCSSLDGGATNPDHSAAQRFSYDGVTLTDDDGSHLNIGLRKTLCPES
;
A
#
# COMPACT_ATOMS: atom_id res chain seq x y z
N MET A 1 -11.86 -37.18 -40.69
CA MET A 1 -12.68 -37.58 -39.51
C MET A 1 -13.04 -36.33 -38.73
N ARG A 2 -14.35 -36.09 -38.54
CA ARG A 2 -14.89 -35.00 -37.74
C ARG A 2 -15.02 -35.48 -36.30
N ILE A 3 -14.44 -34.79 -35.34
CA ILE A 3 -14.70 -35.04 -33.92
C ILE A 3 -15.40 -33.79 -33.39
N ARG A 4 -16.67 -33.98 -33.04
CA ARG A 4 -17.54 -33.01 -32.38
C ARG A 4 -17.40 -33.26 -30.88
N THR A 5 -17.12 -32.23 -30.09
CA THR A 5 -17.20 -32.28 -28.63
C THR A 5 -17.76 -30.96 -28.10
N THR A 6 -18.51 -31.11 -27.03
CA THR A 6 -19.71 -30.37 -26.66
C THR A 6 -19.40 -29.18 -25.74
N THR A 7 -20.08 -28.07 -25.97
CA THR A 7 -20.13 -26.86 -25.15
C THR A 7 -20.86 -27.06 -23.82
N VAL A 8 -20.31 -26.52 -22.72
CA VAL A 8 -21.04 -26.25 -21.46
C VAL A 8 -20.81 -24.78 -21.08
N PRO A 9 -21.84 -23.93 -21.01
CA PRO A 9 -21.73 -22.57 -20.50
C PRO A 9 -21.87 -22.55 -18.98
N ILE A 10 -20.88 -21.96 -18.28
CA ILE A 10 -20.98 -21.66 -16.84
C ILE A 10 -21.55 -20.25 -16.69
N VAL A 11 -22.66 -20.16 -15.98
CA VAL A 11 -23.48 -18.97 -15.72
C VAL A 11 -22.76 -18.03 -14.75
N ALA A 12 -22.69 -16.75 -15.13
CA ALA A 12 -22.25 -15.65 -14.28
C ALA A 12 -23.36 -15.23 -13.30
N ILE A 13 -23.01 -14.96 -12.05
CA ILE A 13 -23.87 -14.25 -11.09
C ILE A 13 -23.11 -13.04 -10.56
N LEU A 14 -23.46 -11.87 -11.08
CA LEU A 14 -23.11 -10.56 -10.55
C LEU A 14 -24.09 -10.22 -9.41
N ALA A 15 -23.58 -10.09 -8.19
CA ALA A 15 -24.32 -9.50 -7.08
C ALA A 15 -23.75 -8.10 -6.81
N VAL A 16 -24.43 -7.09 -7.35
CA VAL A 16 -24.21 -5.67 -7.03
C VAL A 16 -25.18 -5.31 -5.91
N THR A 17 -24.69 -5.02 -4.71
CA THR A 17 -25.49 -4.42 -3.64
C THR A 17 -25.13 -2.94 -3.51
N VAL A 18 -25.95 -2.09 -4.13
CA VAL A 18 -25.94 -0.64 -3.91
C VAL A 18 -26.66 -0.38 -2.59
N VAL A 19 -25.92 0.04 -1.56
CA VAL A 19 -26.52 0.69 -0.38
C VAL A 19 -26.76 2.15 -0.75
N GLY A 20 -27.99 2.43 -1.17
CA GLY A 20 -28.55 3.77 -1.20
C GLY A 20 -29.38 4.03 0.05
N CYS A 21 -28.99 5.03 0.84
CA CYS A 21 -29.80 5.63 1.92
C CYS A 21 -29.02 6.86 2.41
N SER A 22 -29.51 8.09 2.54
CA SER A 22 -30.72 8.79 2.12
C SER A 22 -30.38 10.27 2.33
N SER A 23 -30.77 11.16 1.41
CA SER A 23 -30.53 12.60 1.56
C SER A 23 -31.55 13.27 2.50
N ASP A 24 -31.03 14.25 3.24
CA ASP A 24 -31.63 15.53 3.65
C ASP A 24 -32.62 15.62 4.83
N LYS A 25 -32.18 16.26 5.93
CA LYS A 25 -32.75 17.53 6.44
C LYS A 25 -32.04 18.03 7.71
N GLY A 26 -31.58 19.28 7.68
CA GLY A 26 -31.21 20.04 8.89
C GLY A 26 -30.41 21.32 8.61
N SER A 27 -31.03 22.30 7.95
CA SER A 27 -30.47 23.66 7.82
C SER A 27 -30.90 24.55 8.99
N GLU A 28 -29.92 25.09 9.73
CA GLU A 28 -29.86 26.44 10.33
C GLU A 28 -28.48 26.53 11.03
N SER A 29 -27.62 27.54 10.86
CA SER A 29 -27.88 28.98 10.90
C SER A 29 -26.89 29.79 10.03
N LYS A 30 -27.34 30.98 9.64
CA LYS A 30 -26.60 32.05 8.93
C LYS A 30 -25.43 32.62 9.74
N ALA A 31 -24.36 33.03 9.07
CA ALA A 31 -24.04 34.44 8.76
C ALA A 31 -22.54 34.64 8.43
N ASP A 32 -22.30 35.51 7.45
CA ASP A 32 -21.05 36.08 6.93
C ASP A 32 -19.86 36.21 7.91
N THR A 33 -18.64 35.98 7.39
CA THR A 33 -17.60 37.05 7.25
C THR A 33 -16.31 36.52 6.61
N ILE A 34 -15.90 37.23 5.56
CA ILE A 34 -14.58 37.32 4.90
C ILE A 34 -13.37 37.02 5.82
N LYS A 35 -12.49 36.09 5.44
CA LYS A 35 -11.06 36.39 5.16
C LYS A 35 -10.31 35.20 4.56
N SER A 36 -9.73 35.45 3.40
CA SER A 36 -8.68 34.65 2.81
C SER A 36 -7.39 34.76 3.65
N THR A 37 -6.53 33.75 3.49
CA THR A 37 -5.05 33.75 3.66
C THR A 37 -4.48 33.22 4.99
N VAL A 38 -3.86 32.04 4.85
CA VAL A 38 -2.70 31.47 5.60
C VAL A 38 -2.95 30.91 6.99
N ALA A 39 -3.12 29.60 7.06
CA ALA A 39 -2.10 28.66 7.53
C ALA A 39 -2.70 27.25 7.46
N GLN A 40 -2.53 26.58 6.32
CA GLN A 40 -2.77 25.14 6.25
C GLN A 40 -1.57 24.45 6.91
N ALA A 41 -1.55 24.49 8.24
CA ALA A 41 -1.07 23.33 8.97
C ALA A 41 -2.08 22.23 8.62
N SER A 42 -1.79 21.47 7.57
CA SER A 42 -2.43 20.18 7.37
C SER A 42 -2.08 19.39 8.62
N SER A 43 -2.99 19.41 9.59
CA SER A 43 -3.04 18.42 10.64
C SER A 43 -3.08 17.10 9.90
N ALA A 44 -1.91 16.45 9.80
CA ALA A 44 -1.82 15.02 9.59
C ALA A 44 -2.67 14.44 10.70
N VAL A 45 -3.94 14.18 10.39
CA VAL A 45 -4.78 13.34 11.22
C VAL A 45 -3.99 12.06 11.36
N ASP A 46 -3.59 11.76 12.59
CA ASP A 46 -2.88 10.57 13.00
C ASP A 46 -3.64 9.31 12.52
N ASP A 47 -3.41 8.89 11.28
CA ASP A 47 -3.74 7.57 10.73
C ASP A 47 -2.89 6.45 11.41
N SER A 48 -2.02 6.85 12.33
CA SER A 48 -1.24 6.04 13.26
C SER A 48 -2.08 4.98 13.99
N GLY A 49 -3.38 5.24 14.23
CA GLY A 49 -4.27 4.30 14.93
C GLY A 49 -4.67 3.08 14.09
N ALA A 50 -4.96 3.27 12.80
CA ALA A 50 -5.35 2.18 11.91
C ALA A 50 -4.13 1.33 11.52
N ALA A 51 -2.98 1.95 11.26
CA ALA A 51 -1.74 1.27 10.91
C ALA A 51 -1.23 0.32 12.02
N LYS A 52 -1.30 0.74 13.29
CA LYS A 52 -0.91 -0.09 14.44
C LYS A 52 -1.78 -1.34 14.60
N ASN A 53 -3.09 -1.23 14.34
CA ASN A 53 -4.01 -2.36 14.43
C ASN A 53 -3.85 -3.36 13.27
N ALA A 54 -3.27 -2.93 12.14
CA ALA A 54 -2.98 -3.77 10.98
C ALA A 54 -1.57 -4.42 11.01
N GLY A 55 -0.81 -4.23 12.09
CA GLY A 55 0.57 -4.73 12.18
C GLY A 55 1.53 -4.04 11.21
N ILE A 56 1.20 -2.81 10.76
CA ILE A 56 2.08 -2.02 9.90
C ILE A 56 3.03 -1.21 10.81
N PRO A 57 4.36 -1.31 10.63
CA PRO A 57 5.31 -0.51 11.41
C PRO A 57 5.05 0.99 11.25
N PRO A 58 5.45 1.82 12.23
CA PRO A 58 5.37 3.27 12.08
C PRO A 58 6.18 3.73 10.86
N GLU A 59 5.90 4.94 10.39
CA GLU A 59 6.68 5.49 9.29
C GLU A 59 8.13 5.78 9.75
N PRO A 60 9.15 5.25 9.05
CA PRO A 60 10.53 5.49 9.41
C PRO A 60 10.90 6.96 9.14
N THR A 61 11.78 7.52 9.97
CA THR A 61 12.25 8.90 9.84
C THR A 61 13.77 8.99 10.01
N GLY A 62 14.37 10.06 9.50
CA GLY A 62 15.81 10.30 9.61
C GLY A 62 16.65 9.12 9.10
N ALA A 63 17.62 8.69 9.91
CA ALA A 63 18.56 7.63 9.53
C ALA A 63 17.89 6.27 9.23
N GLU A 64 16.75 5.97 9.86
CA GLU A 64 16.00 4.75 9.57
C GLU A 64 15.40 4.80 8.16
N ARG A 65 14.81 5.95 7.80
CA ARG A 65 14.27 6.18 6.46
C ARG A 65 15.35 6.04 5.40
N ASP A 66 16.51 6.64 5.65
CA ASP A 66 17.66 6.56 4.75
C ASP A 66 18.15 5.11 4.57
N ALA A 67 18.19 4.33 5.66
CA ALA A 67 18.57 2.92 5.61
C ALA A 67 17.58 2.08 4.80
N VAL A 68 16.27 2.33 4.94
CA VAL A 68 15.24 1.64 4.16
C VAL A 68 15.36 1.99 2.68
N LEU A 69 15.50 3.27 2.35
CA LEU A 69 15.68 3.71 0.96
C LEU A 69 16.96 3.14 0.36
N ALA A 70 18.06 3.09 1.10
CA ALA A 70 19.31 2.46 0.65
C ALA A 70 19.10 0.96 0.35
N ALA A 71 18.42 0.23 1.24
CA ALA A 71 18.14 -1.18 1.03
C ALA A 71 17.27 -1.44 -0.21
N ILE A 72 16.29 -0.56 -0.49
CA ILE A 72 15.44 -0.65 -1.68
C ILE A 72 16.24 -0.30 -2.95
N HIS A 73 17.04 0.77 -2.88
CA HIS A 73 17.87 1.23 -3.99
C HIS A 73 18.92 0.18 -4.41
N ASP A 74 19.48 -0.57 -3.46
CA ASP A 74 20.44 -1.64 -3.73
C ASP A 74 19.85 -2.78 -4.60
N VAL A 75 18.55 -3.03 -4.50
CA VAL A 75 17.87 -3.99 -5.39
C VAL A 75 17.61 -3.37 -6.75
N ASN A 76 16.98 -2.19 -6.76
CA ASN A 76 16.75 -1.45 -7.99
C ASN A 76 16.63 0.05 -7.69
N GLY A 77 17.60 0.83 -8.16
CA GLY A 77 17.66 2.27 -7.90
C GLY A 77 16.50 3.07 -8.49
N ASN A 78 15.73 2.51 -9.43
CA ASN A 78 14.55 3.17 -9.98
C ASN A 78 13.35 3.10 -9.01
N LEU A 79 13.41 2.27 -7.97
CA LEU A 79 12.33 2.17 -6.97
C LEU A 79 12.29 3.39 -6.05
N THR A 80 13.41 4.07 -5.82
CA THR A 80 13.50 5.21 -4.89
C THR A 80 13.30 6.57 -5.57
N HIS A 81 12.89 6.61 -6.85
CA HIS A 81 12.54 7.88 -7.50
C HIS A 81 11.31 8.54 -6.83
N ASP A 82 10.42 7.72 -6.27
CA ASP A 82 9.32 8.12 -5.40
C ASP A 82 9.56 7.49 -4.02
N GLU A 83 10.29 8.22 -3.17
CA GLU A 83 10.68 7.75 -1.84
C GLU A 83 9.49 7.45 -0.94
N GLU A 84 8.43 8.27 -0.98
CA GLU A 84 7.24 8.05 -0.14
C GLU A 84 6.52 6.75 -0.51
N LYS A 85 6.42 6.48 -1.82
CA LYS A 85 5.85 5.23 -2.31
C LYS A 85 6.71 4.03 -1.94
N ALA A 86 8.04 4.16 -2.03
CA ALA A 86 8.98 3.13 -1.62
C ALA A 86 8.86 2.81 -0.12
N ILE A 87 8.76 3.84 0.73
CA ILE A 87 8.55 3.68 2.18
C ILE A 87 7.18 3.05 2.48
N ASN A 88 6.11 3.47 1.81
CA ASN A 88 4.79 2.88 2.02
C ASN A 88 4.75 1.41 1.57
N ALA A 89 5.39 1.08 0.44
CA ALA A 89 5.55 -0.30 -0.02
C ALA A 89 6.31 -1.14 1.02
N ALA A 90 7.42 -0.62 1.54
CA ALA A 90 8.22 -1.26 2.58
C ALA A 90 7.43 -1.55 3.85
N ARG A 91 6.72 -0.56 4.38
CA ARG A 91 5.90 -0.72 5.59
C ARG A 91 4.83 -1.79 5.43
N ASN A 92 4.14 -1.79 4.30
CA ASN A 92 3.12 -2.80 4.03
C ASN A 92 3.71 -4.20 3.79
N GLN A 93 4.89 -4.29 3.18
CA GLN A 93 5.60 -5.55 3.02
C GLN A 93 6.00 -6.12 4.38
N CYS A 94 6.48 -5.28 5.30
CA CYS A 94 6.78 -5.67 6.67
C CYS A 94 5.56 -6.26 7.41
N SER A 95 4.38 -5.63 7.27
CA SER A 95 3.13 -6.21 7.80
C SER A 95 2.82 -7.59 7.21
N SER A 96 3.15 -7.82 5.93
CA SER A 96 2.96 -9.13 5.28
C SER A 96 3.97 -10.18 5.78
N LEU A 97 5.22 -9.77 6.02
CA LEU A 97 6.27 -10.61 6.59
C LEU A 97 5.94 -11.04 8.02
N ASP A 98 5.48 -10.10 8.86
CA ASP A 98 5.09 -10.39 10.25
C ASP A 98 3.76 -11.15 10.34
N GLY A 99 2.88 -10.96 9.36
CA GLY A 99 1.59 -11.66 9.24
C GLY A 99 1.68 -13.09 8.68
N GLY A 100 2.87 -13.59 8.34
CA GLY A 100 3.07 -14.95 7.84
C GLY A 100 2.56 -15.16 6.41
N ALA A 101 2.81 -14.21 5.50
CA ALA A 101 2.43 -14.32 4.10
C ALA A 101 2.92 -15.64 3.46
N THR A 102 2.06 -16.29 2.67
CA THR A 102 2.39 -17.57 2.01
C THR A 102 3.55 -17.44 1.01
N ASN A 103 3.62 -16.31 0.28
CA ASN A 103 4.66 -16.04 -0.71
C ASN A 103 5.17 -14.58 -0.56
N PRO A 104 6.02 -14.30 0.43
CA PRO A 104 6.45 -12.93 0.73
C PRO A 104 7.31 -12.33 -0.39
N ASP A 105 8.09 -13.15 -1.09
CA ASP A 105 8.97 -12.71 -2.18
C ASP A 105 8.16 -12.23 -3.39
N HIS A 106 7.19 -13.04 -3.84
CA HIS A 106 6.26 -12.64 -4.89
C HIS A 106 5.45 -11.40 -4.52
N SER A 107 5.01 -11.32 -3.25
CA SER A 107 4.25 -10.17 -2.76
C SER A 107 5.09 -8.89 -2.80
N ALA A 108 6.37 -8.97 -2.42
CA ALA A 108 7.31 -7.86 -2.54
C ALA A 108 7.51 -7.47 -4.01
N ALA A 109 7.77 -8.44 -4.89
CA ALA A 109 7.95 -8.19 -6.31
C ALA A 109 6.76 -7.44 -6.92
N GLN A 110 5.53 -7.87 -6.64
CA GLN A 110 4.31 -7.20 -7.11
C GLN A 110 4.15 -5.80 -6.52
N ARG A 111 4.48 -5.62 -5.24
CA ARG A 111 4.26 -4.35 -4.54
C ARG A 111 5.23 -3.26 -4.96
N PHE A 112 6.45 -3.64 -5.28
CA PHE A 112 7.50 -2.74 -5.75
C PHE A 112 7.56 -2.66 -7.30
N SER A 113 6.77 -3.45 -8.02
CA SER A 113 6.57 -3.31 -9.46
C SER A 113 5.64 -2.14 -9.76
N TYR A 114 6.20 -0.94 -9.86
CA TYR A 114 5.46 0.27 -10.20
C TYR A 114 6.25 1.17 -11.15
N ASP A 115 5.55 2.14 -11.76
CA ASP A 115 6.14 3.18 -12.61
C ASP A 115 7.02 2.61 -13.74
N GLY A 116 6.59 1.49 -14.31
CA GLY A 116 7.28 0.79 -15.40
C GLY A 116 8.39 -0.16 -14.94
N VAL A 117 8.69 -0.23 -13.64
CA VAL A 117 9.57 -1.25 -13.07
C VAL A 117 8.79 -2.55 -12.91
N THR A 118 9.36 -3.65 -13.38
CA THR A 118 8.86 -5.01 -13.12
C THR A 118 9.95 -5.77 -12.40
N LEU A 119 9.62 -6.25 -11.20
CA LEU A 119 10.52 -7.04 -10.37
C LEU A 119 10.18 -8.52 -10.46
N THR A 120 11.20 -9.34 -10.27
CA THR A 120 11.10 -10.79 -10.15
C THR A 120 10.95 -11.21 -8.70
N ASP A 121 10.59 -12.47 -8.47
CA ASP A 121 10.54 -13.03 -7.12
C ASP A 121 11.93 -12.98 -6.44
N ASP A 122 13.02 -13.11 -7.20
CA ASP A 122 14.39 -12.97 -6.67
C ASP A 122 14.65 -11.53 -6.17
N ASP A 123 14.23 -10.51 -6.92
CA ASP A 123 14.29 -9.12 -6.48
C ASP A 123 13.44 -8.90 -5.23
N GLY A 124 12.25 -9.51 -5.20
CA GLY A 124 11.36 -9.50 -4.04
C GLY A 124 12.01 -10.12 -2.79
N SER A 125 12.77 -11.20 -2.96
CA SER A 125 13.54 -11.83 -1.89
C SER A 125 14.64 -10.90 -1.36
N HIS A 126 15.39 -10.25 -2.27
CA HIS A 126 16.39 -9.26 -1.88
C HIS A 126 15.79 -8.06 -1.14
N LEU A 127 14.61 -7.59 -1.57
CA LEU A 127 13.86 -6.56 -0.85
C LEU A 127 13.50 -7.04 0.56
N ASN A 128 12.94 -8.24 0.71
CA ASN A 128 12.58 -8.78 2.02
C ASN A 128 13.79 -8.87 2.96
N ILE A 129 14.96 -9.30 2.46
CA ILE A 129 16.21 -9.32 3.23
C ILE A 129 16.62 -7.90 3.67
N GLY A 130 16.53 -6.92 2.77
CA GLY A 130 16.82 -5.52 3.08
C GLY A 130 15.89 -4.94 4.15
N LEU A 131 14.59 -5.22 4.04
CA LEU A 131 13.58 -4.77 4.99
C LEU A 131 13.74 -5.42 6.37
N ARG A 132 14.06 -6.73 6.43
CA ARG A 132 14.38 -7.43 7.69
C ARG A 132 15.62 -6.88 8.39
N LYS A 133 16.55 -6.23 7.68
CA LYS A 133 17.73 -5.62 8.30
C LYS A 133 17.50 -4.18 8.78
N THR A 134 16.40 -3.56 8.35
CA THR A 134 16.16 -2.12 8.52
C THR A 134 14.85 -1.87 9.25
N LEU A 135 13.72 -2.02 8.56
CA LEU A 135 12.39 -1.59 9.00
C LEU A 135 11.65 -2.61 9.87
N CYS A 136 11.85 -3.90 9.65
CA CYS A 136 11.10 -4.95 10.35
C CYS A 136 11.95 -6.18 10.70
N PRO A 137 12.91 -6.07 11.63
CA PRO A 137 13.72 -7.20 12.05
C PRO A 137 12.87 -8.33 12.66
N GLU A 138 13.25 -9.58 12.36
CA GLU A 138 12.72 -10.78 13.01
C GLU A 138 12.96 -10.66 14.53
N SER A 139 11.93 -10.91 15.33
CA SER A 139 11.98 -10.80 16.81
C SER A 139 12.45 -12.08 17.49
#